data_AF-A0A382BZ51-F1
#
_entry.id   AF-A0A382BZ51-F1
#
_cell.length_a   1.000
_cell.length_b   1.000
_cell.length_c   1.000
_cell.angle_alpha   90.00
_cell.angle_beta   90.00
_cell.angle_gamma   90.00
#
_symmetry.space_group_name_H-M   'P 1'
#
loop_
_entity.id
_entity.type
_entity.pdbx_description
1 polymer ?
#
loop_
_entity_poly.entity_id
_entity_poly.type
_entity_poly.pdbx_seq_one_letter_code
_entity_poly.pdbx_strand_id
1 'polypeptide(L)'
;STLFTLNLKMDILTESNLIRGNVKKNVELLARIRNRYAHKLEPNEQRITNYIRELQYLGTAPKLDGKYAKYRVCAIRTFSALEKMLKR
;
A
#
# COMPACT_ATOMS: atom_id res chain seq x y z
N SER A 1 -12.36 -6.26 -5.59
CA SER A 1 -11.53 -6.42 -6.80
C SER A 1 -10.52 -7.54 -6.61
N THR A 2 -10.34 -8.39 -7.62
CA THR A 2 -9.38 -9.50 -7.63
C THR A 2 -7.94 -9.00 -7.79
N LEU A 3 -6.94 -9.83 -7.48
CA LEU A 3 -5.52 -9.54 -7.74
C LEU A 3 -5.27 -9.20 -9.22
N PHE A 4 -5.93 -9.93 -10.12
CA PHE A 4 -5.87 -9.72 -11.57
C PHE A 4 -6.26 -8.30 -11.99
N THR A 5 -7.42 -7.82 -11.54
CA THR A 5 -7.88 -6.46 -11.88
C THR A 5 -6.95 -5.37 -11.35
N LEU A 6 -6.21 -5.63 -10.26
CA LEU A 6 -5.30 -4.65 -9.69
C LEU A 6 -3.96 -4.62 -10.43
N ASN A 7 -3.43 -5.77 -10.83
CA ASN A 7 -2.23 -5.84 -11.66
C ASN A 7 -2.44 -5.10 -12.98
N LEU A 8 -3.58 -5.33 -13.66
CA LEU A 8 -3.89 -4.62 -14.90
C LEU A 8 -3.91 -3.09 -14.72
N LYS A 9 -4.52 -2.59 -13.64
CA LYS A 9 -4.52 -1.15 -13.33
C LYS A 9 -3.11 -0.62 -13.05
N MET A 10 -2.26 -1.41 -12.40
CA MET A 10 -0.88 -1.06 -12.12
C MET A 10 -0.01 -1.03 -13.37
N ASP A 11 -0.22 -1.99 -14.27
CA ASP A 11 0.48 -2.06 -15.55
C ASP A 11 0.10 -0.84 -16.40
N ILE A 12 -1.20 -0.52 -16.52
CA ILE A 12 -1.68 0.68 -17.22
C ILE A 12 -1.02 1.95 -16.66
N LEU A 13 -1.01 2.12 -15.33
CA LEU A 13 -0.42 3.30 -14.69
C LEU A 13 1.12 3.36 -14.87
N THR A 14 1.78 2.20 -14.92
CA THR A 14 3.22 2.10 -15.14
C THR A 14 3.58 2.46 -16.58
N GLU A 15 2.88 1.86 -17.55
CA GLU A 15 3.06 2.12 -18.99
C GLU A 15 2.72 3.57 -19.35
N SER A 16 1.74 4.15 -18.65
CA SER A 16 1.38 5.58 -18.79
C SER A 16 2.37 6.51 -18.09
N ASN A 17 3.43 6.00 -17.45
CA ASN A 17 4.45 6.74 -16.70
C ASN A 17 3.92 7.56 -15.52
N LEU A 18 2.69 7.27 -15.08
CA LEU A 18 2.04 7.94 -13.95
C LEU A 18 2.56 7.43 -12.62
N ILE A 19 3.06 6.18 -12.56
CA ILE A 19 3.70 5.60 -11.37
C ILE A 19 5.05 4.98 -11.74
N ARG A 20 6.11 5.38 -11.02
CA ARG A 20 7.49 4.89 -11.23
C ARG A 20 8.25 4.85 -9.92
N GLY A 21 9.38 4.13 -9.92
CA GLY A 21 10.31 4.05 -8.78
C GLY A 21 9.63 3.66 -7.47
N ASN A 22 9.86 4.45 -6.43
CA ASN A 22 9.40 4.17 -5.06
C ASN A 22 7.86 4.09 -4.95
N VAL A 23 7.13 4.85 -5.77
CA VAL A 23 5.65 4.84 -5.79
C VAL A 23 5.13 3.49 -6.25
N LYS A 24 5.66 2.98 -7.37
CA LYS A 24 5.28 1.67 -7.93
C LYS A 24 5.51 0.55 -6.90
N LYS A 25 6.71 0.51 -6.32
CA LYS A 25 7.09 -0.47 -5.29
C LYS A 25 6.14 -0.44 -4.08
N ASN A 26 5.74 0.75 -3.65
CA ASN A 26 4.81 0.89 -2.52
C ASN A 26 3.43 0.33 -2.79
N VAL A 27 2.87 0.61 -3.97
CA VAL A 27 1.51 0.14 -4.32
C VAL A 27 1.49 -1.39 -4.47
N GLU A 28 2.55 -1.99 -5.02
CA GLU A 28 2.69 -3.45 -5.11
C GLU A 28 2.71 -4.12 -3.73
N LEU A 29 3.47 -3.56 -2.77
CA LEU A 29 3.53 -4.06 -1.40
C LEU A 29 2.16 -3.97 -0.70
N LEU A 30 1.42 -2.87 -0.89
CA LEU A 30 0.06 -2.72 -0.35
C LEU A 30 -0.91 -3.76 -0.93
N ALA A 31 -0.84 -4.03 -2.23
CA ALA A 31 -1.65 -5.05 -2.88
C ALA A 31 -1.36 -6.46 -2.33
N ARG A 32 -0.08 -6.80 -2.12
CA ARG A 32 0.34 -8.08 -1.52
C ARG A 32 -0.18 -8.25 -0.09
N ILE A 33 -0.09 -7.21 0.74
CA ILE A 33 -0.65 -7.23 2.10
C ILE A 33 -2.15 -7.49 2.04
N ARG A 34 -2.89 -6.69 1.25
CA ARG A 34 -4.34 -6.83 1.12
C ARG A 34 -4.77 -8.21 0.64
N ASN A 35 -4.09 -8.78 -0.36
CA ASN A 35 -4.45 -10.10 -0.89
C ASN A 35 -4.19 -11.21 0.13
N ARG A 36 -3.15 -11.10 0.96
CA ARG A 36 -2.94 -12.06 2.06
C ARG A 36 -4.06 -12.03 3.10
N TYR A 37 -4.68 -10.88 3.36
CA TYR A 37 -5.84 -10.79 4.25
C TYR A 37 -7.16 -11.19 3.57
N ALA A 38 -7.27 -11.03 2.24
CA ALA A 38 -8.48 -11.37 1.49
C ALA A 38 -8.66 -12.89 1.32
N HIS A 39 -7.56 -13.64 1.22
CA HIS A 39 -7.59 -15.10 1.21
C HIS A 39 -7.42 -15.59 2.65
N LYS A 40 -8.48 -16.18 3.23
CA LYS A 40 -8.66 -16.62 4.63
C LYS A 40 -7.62 -17.62 5.19
N LEU A 41 -6.46 -17.80 4.53
CA LEU A 41 -5.30 -18.49 5.08
C LEU A 41 -4.66 -17.57 6.11
N GLU A 42 -4.23 -18.14 7.25
CA GLU A 42 -3.59 -17.36 8.30
C GLU A 42 -2.53 -16.41 7.71
N PRO A 43 -2.70 -15.09 7.89
CA PRO A 43 -1.78 -14.14 7.34
C PRO A 43 -0.41 -14.40 7.94
N ASN A 44 0.56 -14.82 7.12
CA ASN A 44 1.95 -14.98 7.56
C ASN A 44 2.46 -13.64 8.08
N GLU A 45 2.37 -13.45 9.39
CA GLU A 45 2.59 -12.17 10.06
C GLU A 45 4.01 -11.67 9.85
N GLN A 46 4.97 -12.60 9.77
CA GLN A 46 6.36 -12.29 9.47
C GLN A 46 6.51 -11.66 8.08
N ARG A 47 5.87 -12.24 7.04
CA ARG A 47 5.89 -11.68 5.67
C ARG A 47 5.20 -10.33 5.61
N ILE A 48 4.08 -10.15 6.33
CA ILE A 48 3.38 -8.86 6.38
C ILE A 48 4.25 -7.80 7.04
N THR A 49 4.91 -8.14 8.16
CA THR A 49 5.84 -7.24 8.86
C THR A 49 7.00 -6.83 7.96
N ASN A 50 7.56 -7.77 7.19
CA ASN A 50 8.62 -7.47 6.23
C ASN A 50 8.14 -6.51 5.12
N TYR A 51 6.95 -6.75 4.56
CA TYR A 51 6.38 -5.84 3.55
C TYR A 51 6.14 -4.44 4.11
N ILE A 52 5.68 -4.33 5.36
CA ILE A 52 5.48 -3.03 6.03
C ILE A 52 6.80 -2.28 6.22
N ARG A 53 7.90 -2.98 6.55
CA ARG A 53 9.24 -2.38 6.70
C ARG A 53 9.80 -1.84 5.37
N GLU A 54 9.45 -2.47 4.25
CA GLU A 54 9.91 -2.08 2.92
C GLU A 54 9.12 -0.92 2.29
N LEU A 55 8.03 -0.47 2.92
CA LEU A 55 7.23 0.65 2.44
C LEU A 55 7.99 1.98 2.62
N GLN A 56 8.31 2.65 1.52
CA GLN A 56 9.16 3.84 1.49
C GLN A 56 8.42 5.17 1.65
N TYR A 57 7.11 5.22 1.38
CA TYR A 57 6.30 6.44 1.63
C TYR A 57 5.77 6.57 3.06
N LEU A 58 6.16 5.65 3.95
CA LEU A 58 6.06 5.89 5.38
C LEU A 58 7.23 6.82 5.75
N GLY A 59 7.00 8.14 5.73
CA GLY A 59 7.89 9.09 6.40
C GLY A 59 8.16 8.67 7.86
N THR A 60 9.12 9.32 8.55
CA THR A 60 9.54 8.99 9.93
C THR A 60 8.35 8.56 10.76
N ALA A 61 8.29 7.26 10.97
CA ALA A 61 7.09 6.66 11.45
C ALA A 61 6.77 7.24 12.83
N PRO A 62 5.52 7.64 13.09
CA PRO A 62 5.17 8.21 14.37
C PRO A 62 5.52 7.20 15.46
N LYS A 63 6.01 7.70 16.61
CA LYS A 63 6.09 6.96 17.88
C LYS A 63 4.67 6.64 18.33
N LEU A 64 3.95 5.84 17.55
CA LEU A 64 2.63 5.34 17.91
C LEU A 64 2.81 3.90 18.32
N ASP A 65 2.44 3.67 19.57
CA ASP A 65 2.38 2.36 20.19
C ASP A 65 1.27 1.54 19.51
N GLY A 66 1.55 0.27 19.23
CA GLY A 66 0.64 -0.66 18.56
C GLY A 66 1.11 -1.14 17.17
N LYS A 67 1.06 -2.48 17.01
CA LYS A 67 1.54 -3.29 15.85
C LYS A 67 1.20 -2.73 14.46
N TYR A 68 0.11 -1.97 14.31
CA TYR A 68 -0.38 -1.44 13.03
C TYR A 68 -0.58 0.07 12.98
N ALA A 69 -0.12 0.83 13.97
CA ALA A 69 -0.38 2.28 14.01
C ALA A 69 0.25 3.02 12.82
N LYS A 70 1.44 2.59 12.39
CA LYS A 70 2.12 3.11 11.20
C LYS A 70 1.28 2.89 9.93
N TYR A 71 0.68 1.72 9.77
CA TYR A 71 -0.17 1.38 8.62
C TYR A 71 -1.43 2.26 8.57
N ARG A 72 -2.08 2.49 9.72
CA ARG A 72 -3.25 3.38 9.82
C ARG A 72 -2.91 4.80 9.38
N VAL A 73 -1.79 5.36 9.84
CA VAL A 73 -1.36 6.71 9.47
C VAL A 73 -1.05 6.81 7.98
N CYS A 74 -0.41 5.80 7.39
CA CYS A 74 -0.15 5.75 5.96
C CYS A 74 -1.45 5.77 5.15
N ALA A 75 -2.41 4.90 5.49
CA ALA A 75 -3.68 4.79 4.78
C ALA A 75 -4.47 6.10 4.79
N ILE A 76 -4.56 6.75 5.96
CA ILE A 76 -5.26 8.04 6.14
C ILE A 76 -4.61 9.14 5.29
N ARG A 77 -3.28 9.24 5.31
CA ARG A 77 -2.55 10.27 4.54
C ARG A 77 -2.72 10.09 3.04
N THR A 78 -2.64 8.85 2.55
CA THR A 78 -2.87 8.54 1.13
C THR A 78 -4.28 8.91 0.71
N PHE A 79 -5.29 8.58 1.53
CA PHE A 79 -6.68 8.88 1.19
C PHE A 79 -6.96 10.39 1.19
N SER A 80 -6.41 11.13 2.16
CA SER A 80 -6.55 12.59 2.24
C SER A 80 -5.89 13.31 1.05
N ALA A 81 -4.74 12.81 0.57
CA ALA A 81 -4.12 13.34 -0.65
C ALA A 81 -5.00 13.09 -1.89
N LEU A 82 -5.58 11.89 -2.02
CA LEU A 82 -6.48 11.55 -3.12
C LEU A 82 -7.76 12.40 -3.10
N GLU A 83 -8.37 12.62 -1.93
CA GLU A 83 -9.54 13.51 -1.80
C GLU A 83 -9.24 14.94 -2.24
N LYS A 84 -8.06 15.48 -1.89
CA LYS A 84 -7.65 16.82 -2.33
C LYS A 84 -7.47 16.90 -3.84
N MET A 85 -7.07 15.81 -4.49
CA MET A 85 -6.95 15.73 -5.95
C MET A 85 -8.31 15.57 -6.63
N LEU A 86 -9.29 14.93 -5.97
CA LEU A 86 -10.66 14.73 -6.44
C LEU A 86 -11.57 15.96 -6.24
N LYS A 87 -11.27 16.84 -5.28
CA LYS A 87 -11.97 18.13 -5.10
C LYS A 87 -11.54 19.22 -6.10
N ARG A 88 -11.08 18.81 -7.28
CA ARG A 88 -10.92 19.70 -8.44
C ARG A 88 -12.21 19.76 -9.24
#